data_AF-A0ABD6B1I3-F1
#
_entry.id   AF-A0ABD6B1I3-F1
#
_cell.length_a   1.000
_cell.length_b   1.000
_cell.length_c   1.000
_cell.angle_alpha   90.00
_cell.angle_beta   90.00
_cell.angle_gamma   90.00
#
_symmetry.space_group_name_H-M   'P 1'
#
loop_
_entity.id
_entity.type
_entity.pdbx_description
1 polymer ?
#
loop_
_entity_poly.entity_id
_entity_poly.type
_entity_poly.pdbx_seq_one_letter_code
_entity_poly.pdbx_strand_id
1 'polypeptide(L)'
;MTCQSPNRADQNDASVQCQHENCVRRFGTEWARKIHHTQVHTNGPSDEEFLAALRRLADELERTPRKKDMDLQGPHSSPTYQDRFGSWNDALERAGLEPNLVHDTARKVECDSCSRSIVRQPYKLQENEHQFCSKECYGDWKAKNPGELMLSSQTGKASPVWKGGYVSPEYGPNWRAIRRGVLNRDEHVCQSCTMTEEEHVEEYGRSLNIHHIRPVKSFESPEQSHSMANLVTLCTPCHGIYEGHQCRPITARILPREAW
;
A
#
# COMPACT_ATOMS: atom_id res chain seq x y z
N MET A 1 -1.08 -28.79 4.97
CA MET A 1 0.01 -29.39 4.16
C MET A 1 1.32 -28.73 4.58
N THR A 2 2.17 -29.46 5.28
CA THR A 2 3.54 -29.05 5.59
C THR A 2 4.39 -29.21 4.33
N CYS A 3 5.05 -28.14 3.87
CA CYS A 3 5.93 -28.23 2.70
C CYS A 3 7.17 -29.07 3.02
N GLN A 4 7.24 -30.26 2.44
CA GLN A 4 8.51 -30.99 2.25
C GLN A 4 9.24 -30.42 1.04
N SER A 5 10.58 -30.39 1.13
CA SER A 5 11.49 -29.79 0.13
C SER A 5 11.48 -30.53 -1.21
N PRO A 6 11.57 -29.81 -2.35
CA PRO A 6 12.01 -30.42 -3.60
C PRO A 6 13.54 -30.38 -3.68
N ASN A 7 14.11 -31.56 -3.95
CA ASN A 7 15.51 -31.77 -4.26
C ASN A 7 15.75 -31.35 -5.73
N ARG A 8 16.57 -30.34 -5.97
CA ARG A 8 17.29 -30.16 -7.24
C ARG A 8 18.53 -29.31 -7.04
N ALA A 9 19.62 -29.84 -7.56
CA ALA A 9 20.98 -29.39 -7.35
C ALA A 9 21.30 -28.08 -8.07
N ASP A 10 22.31 -27.44 -7.47
CA ASP A 10 23.35 -26.60 -8.04
C ASP A 10 23.13 -25.09 -8.29
N GLN A 11 24.06 -24.37 -7.64
CA GLN A 11 24.57 -23.02 -7.90
C GLN A 11 23.77 -21.83 -7.35
N ASN A 12 23.90 -21.59 -6.03
CA ASN A 12 24.61 -20.39 -5.57
C ASN A 12 24.97 -20.48 -4.08
N ASP A 13 26.28 -20.58 -3.89
CA ASP A 13 27.15 -20.40 -2.72
C ASP A 13 26.47 -20.08 -1.37
N ALA A 14 26.57 -21.08 -0.49
CA ALA A 14 26.37 -20.96 0.93
C ALA A 14 27.63 -20.39 1.60
N SER A 15 27.88 -19.07 1.52
CA SER A 15 28.82 -18.42 2.43
C SER A 15 28.65 -16.90 2.52
N VAL A 16 27.65 -16.42 3.28
CA VAL A 16 27.72 -15.07 3.87
C VAL A 16 27.49 -15.21 5.36
N GLN A 17 28.60 -15.28 6.10
CA GLN A 17 28.58 -15.06 7.54
C GLN A 17 28.07 -13.64 7.79
N CYS A 18 26.86 -13.52 8.32
CA CYS A 18 26.30 -12.25 8.76
C CYS A 18 27.08 -11.77 10.00
N GLN A 19 27.66 -10.57 9.94
CA GLN A 19 28.46 -10.01 11.05
C GLN A 19 27.62 -9.46 12.21
N HIS A 20 26.28 -9.56 12.14
CA HIS A 20 25.38 -9.07 13.19
C HIS A 20 24.97 -10.21 14.15
N GLU A 21 25.38 -10.12 15.41
CA GLU A 21 25.06 -11.11 16.47
C GLU A 21 23.55 -11.40 16.61
N ASN A 22 22.70 -10.40 16.32
CA ASN A 22 21.24 -10.51 16.42
C ASN A 22 20.59 -11.36 15.31
N CYS A 23 21.19 -11.47 14.13
CA CYS A 23 20.60 -12.27 13.04
C CYS A 23 20.72 -13.77 13.31
N VAL A 24 21.80 -14.21 13.94
CA VAL A 24 22.02 -15.61 14.29
C VAL A 24 21.05 -16.08 15.39
N ARG A 25 20.75 -15.21 16.37
CA ARG A 25 19.85 -15.54 17.50
C ARG A 25 18.36 -15.52 17.13
N ARG A 26 17.97 -14.75 16.11
CA ARG A 26 16.56 -14.51 15.75
C ARG A 26 15.92 -15.61 14.91
N PHE A 27 16.72 -16.41 14.20
CA PHE A 27 16.22 -17.44 13.29
C PHE A 27 16.75 -18.81 13.73
N GLY A 28 15.92 -19.54 14.48
CA GLY A 28 16.31 -20.80 15.14
C GLY A 28 16.56 -22.01 14.22
N THR A 29 16.48 -21.85 12.89
CA THR A 29 16.85 -22.91 11.94
C THR A 29 17.58 -22.35 10.73
N GLU A 30 18.38 -23.21 10.09
CA GLU A 30 19.08 -22.89 8.84
C GLU A 30 18.11 -22.54 7.70
N TRP A 31 16.96 -23.20 7.63
CA TRP A 31 15.92 -22.93 6.65
C TRP A 31 15.27 -21.55 6.84
N ALA A 32 14.99 -21.14 8.09
CA ALA A 32 14.48 -19.80 8.39
C ALA A 32 15.48 -18.69 8.05
N ARG A 33 16.77 -18.92 8.30
CA ARG A 33 17.85 -18.02 7.85
C ARG A 33 17.91 -17.94 6.33
N LYS A 34 17.78 -19.07 5.64
CA LYS A 34 17.80 -19.13 4.17
C LYS A 34 16.66 -18.31 3.55
N ILE A 35 15.44 -18.43 4.09
CA ILE A 35 14.27 -17.62 3.65
C ILE A 35 14.48 -16.14 3.94
N HIS A 36 14.93 -15.78 5.14
CA HIS A 36 15.24 -14.38 5.49
C HIS A 36 16.28 -13.81 4.52
N HIS A 37 17.35 -14.55 4.23
CA HIS A 37 18.37 -14.10 3.30
C HIS A 37 17.82 -13.98 1.87
N THR A 38 17.03 -14.92 1.38
CA THR A 38 16.46 -14.78 0.03
C THR A 38 15.41 -13.67 -0.10
N GLN A 39 14.63 -13.40 0.93
CA GLN A 39 13.55 -12.40 0.88
C GLN A 39 14.01 -10.99 1.26
N VAL A 40 15.05 -10.85 2.09
CA VAL A 40 15.56 -9.56 2.58
C VAL A 40 16.88 -9.17 1.91
N HIS A 41 17.68 -10.15 1.48
CA HIS A 41 19.00 -9.91 0.91
C HIS A 41 19.18 -10.39 -0.54
N THR A 42 18.21 -11.05 -1.18
CA THR A 42 18.39 -11.44 -2.60
C THR A 42 17.37 -10.80 -3.55
N ASN A 43 17.93 -10.00 -4.46
CA ASN A 43 17.57 -9.85 -5.87
C ASN A 43 16.29 -9.08 -6.25
N GLY A 44 16.05 -7.93 -5.62
CA GLY A 44 15.39 -6.84 -6.33
C GLY A 44 16.38 -6.19 -7.32
N PRO A 45 15.92 -5.58 -8.43
CA PRO A 45 16.82 -4.86 -9.33
C PRO A 45 17.66 -3.85 -8.53
N SER A 46 18.95 -3.76 -8.81
CA SER A 46 19.87 -2.78 -8.24
C SER A 46 19.39 -1.35 -8.52
N ASP A 47 19.91 -0.38 -7.77
CA ASP A 47 19.62 1.04 -8.04
C ASP A 47 19.91 1.38 -9.50
N GLU A 48 21.02 0.85 -10.04
CA GLU A 48 21.40 1.07 -11.43
C GLU A 48 20.40 0.50 -12.44
N GLU A 49 19.78 -0.65 -12.16
CA GLU A 49 18.75 -1.20 -13.05
C GLU A 49 17.50 -0.32 -13.09
N PHE A 50 17.10 0.24 -11.96
CA PHE A 50 16.01 1.21 -11.88
C PHE A 50 16.36 2.50 -12.62
N LEU A 51 17.56 3.05 -12.43
CA LEU A 51 18.01 4.27 -13.11
C LEU A 51 18.17 4.06 -14.63
N ALA A 52 18.71 2.91 -15.05
CA ALA A 52 18.80 2.54 -16.46
C ALA A 52 17.42 2.39 -17.12
N ALA A 53 16.41 1.90 -16.38
CA ALA A 53 15.04 1.87 -16.87
C ALA A 53 14.45 3.29 -17.06
N LEU A 54 14.77 4.26 -16.22
CA LEU A 54 14.39 5.67 -16.44
C LEU A 54 15.06 6.25 -17.68
N ARG A 55 16.36 5.98 -17.89
CA ARG A 55 17.10 6.45 -19.07
C ARG A 55 16.53 5.88 -20.36
N ARG A 56 16.30 4.55 -20.42
CA ARG A 56 15.68 3.91 -21.60
C ARG A 56 14.31 4.49 -21.91
N LEU A 57 13.47 4.67 -20.89
CA LEU A 57 12.14 5.25 -21.09
C LEU A 57 12.22 6.72 -21.52
N ALA A 58 13.25 7.46 -21.07
CA ALA A 58 13.48 8.83 -21.53
C ALA A 58 13.86 8.88 -23.02
N ASP A 59 14.74 7.96 -23.44
CA ASP A 59 15.16 7.82 -24.85
C ASP A 59 13.97 7.45 -25.74
N GLU A 60 13.13 6.50 -25.31
CA GLU A 60 11.94 6.07 -26.05
C GLU A 60 10.87 7.17 -26.19
N LEU A 61 10.74 8.03 -25.18
CA LEU A 61 9.75 9.12 -25.18
C LEU A 61 10.29 10.44 -25.74
N GLU A 62 11.60 10.53 -26.00
CA GLU A 62 12.32 11.76 -26.34
C GLU A 62 12.07 12.92 -25.35
N ARG A 63 11.82 12.59 -24.07
CA ARG A 63 11.60 13.56 -22.98
C ARG A 63 11.80 12.91 -21.61
N THR A 64 12.00 13.71 -20.57
CA THR A 64 11.97 13.22 -19.18
C THR A 64 10.66 12.46 -18.88
N PRO A 65 10.73 11.20 -18.40
CA PRO A 65 9.55 10.43 -18.04
C PRO A 65 8.83 10.99 -16.82
N ARG A 66 7.50 11.01 -16.86
CA ARG A 66 6.64 11.26 -15.71
C ARG A 66 6.29 9.94 -15.03
N LYS A 67 5.85 10.00 -13.76
CA LYS A 67 5.38 8.83 -13.01
C LYS A 67 4.43 7.93 -13.81
N LYS A 68 3.42 8.55 -14.44
CA LYS A 68 2.42 7.86 -15.26
C LYS A 68 3.03 7.16 -16.48
N ASP A 69 4.11 7.69 -17.04
CA ASP A 69 4.76 7.07 -18.19
C ASP A 69 5.43 5.74 -17.78
N MET A 70 6.11 5.73 -16.63
CA MET A 70 6.70 4.53 -16.06
C MET A 70 5.64 3.50 -15.63
N ASP A 71 4.53 3.94 -15.03
CA ASP A 71 3.43 3.03 -14.68
C ASP A 71 2.75 2.39 -15.91
N LEU A 72 2.76 3.07 -17.05
CA LEU A 72 2.11 2.58 -18.27
C LEU A 72 3.04 1.77 -19.18
N GLN A 73 4.31 2.15 -19.27
CA GLN A 73 5.24 1.66 -20.29
C GLN A 73 6.55 1.11 -19.71
N GLY A 74 6.83 1.41 -18.44
CA GLY A 74 8.07 1.03 -17.80
C GLY A 74 8.05 -0.35 -17.15
N PRO A 75 9.23 -0.90 -16.81
CA PRO A 75 9.35 -2.23 -16.22
C PRO A 75 9.03 -2.27 -14.71
N HIS A 76 8.86 -1.12 -14.07
CA HIS A 76 8.68 -0.98 -12.62
C HIS A 76 7.61 0.05 -12.27
N SER A 77 7.02 -0.05 -11.09
CA SER A 77 6.00 0.91 -10.64
C SER A 77 6.62 2.22 -10.15
N SER A 78 5.97 3.35 -10.41
CA SER A 78 6.41 4.67 -9.97
C SER A 78 6.53 4.82 -8.44
N PRO A 79 5.67 4.19 -7.59
CA PRO A 79 5.89 4.18 -6.14
C PRO A 79 7.22 3.55 -5.73
N THR A 80 7.66 2.48 -6.42
CA THR A 80 8.95 1.82 -6.12
C THR A 80 10.14 2.78 -6.27
N TYR A 81 10.10 3.70 -7.24
CA TYR A 81 11.12 4.74 -7.39
C TYR A 81 11.09 5.75 -6.23
N GLN A 82 9.89 6.12 -5.76
CA GLN A 82 9.76 7.06 -4.65
C GLN A 82 10.27 6.44 -3.34
N ASP A 83 9.89 5.21 -3.05
CA ASP A 83 10.33 4.52 -1.83
C ASP A 83 11.85 4.29 -1.82
N ARG A 84 12.42 4.01 -3.00
CA ARG A 84 13.85 3.68 -3.12
C ARG A 84 14.77 4.89 -3.19
N PHE A 85 14.36 5.95 -3.88
CA PHE A 85 15.20 7.13 -4.13
C PHE A 85 14.76 8.39 -3.37
N GLY A 86 13.68 8.31 -2.58
CA GLY A 86 13.10 9.40 -1.81
C GLY A 86 11.99 10.13 -2.55
N SER A 87 12.27 10.56 -3.78
CA SER A 87 11.29 11.22 -4.63
C SER A 87 11.44 10.81 -6.09
N TRP A 88 10.41 11.06 -6.92
CA TRP A 88 10.50 10.82 -8.36
C TRP A 88 11.54 11.72 -9.02
N ASN A 89 11.64 12.98 -8.58
CA ASN A 89 12.62 13.90 -9.13
C ASN A 89 14.03 13.52 -8.67
N ASP A 90 14.20 13.02 -7.45
CA ASP A 90 15.49 12.52 -6.94
C ASP A 90 15.94 11.31 -7.77
N ALA A 91 15.00 10.44 -8.18
CA ALA A 91 15.29 9.34 -9.08
C ALA A 91 15.70 9.81 -10.49
N LEU A 92 15.07 10.86 -11.01
CA LEU A 92 15.46 11.48 -12.29
C LEU A 92 16.86 12.10 -12.23
N GLU A 93 17.15 12.87 -11.17
CA GLU A 93 18.47 13.49 -10.97
C GLU A 93 19.57 12.43 -10.89
N ARG A 94 19.34 11.35 -10.12
CA ARG A 94 20.28 10.22 -10.02
C ARG A 94 20.43 9.48 -11.36
N ALA A 95 19.39 9.46 -12.18
CA ALA A 95 19.46 8.93 -13.54
C ALA A 95 20.18 9.87 -14.52
N GLY A 96 20.56 11.08 -14.10
CA GLY A 96 21.14 12.10 -14.97
C GLY A 96 20.12 12.77 -15.89
N LEU A 97 18.83 12.72 -15.53
CA LEU A 97 17.74 13.32 -16.26
C LEU A 97 17.30 14.63 -15.58
N GLU A 98 16.88 15.59 -16.38
CA GLU A 98 16.31 16.85 -15.88
C GLU A 98 15.05 16.56 -15.06
N PRO A 99 14.93 17.04 -13.80
CA PRO A 99 13.74 16.86 -12.98
C PRO A 99 12.49 17.30 -13.71
N ASN A 100 11.38 16.59 -13.46
CA ASN A 100 10.08 17.12 -13.82
C ASN A 100 9.79 18.29 -12.88
N LEU A 101 10.18 19.50 -13.28
CA LEU A 101 9.74 20.72 -12.62
C LEU A 101 8.23 20.70 -12.68
N VAL A 102 7.59 20.45 -11.53
CA VAL A 102 6.13 20.59 -11.42
C VAL A 102 5.87 22.03 -11.81
N HIS A 103 5.31 22.16 -13.01
CA HIS A 103 5.23 23.38 -13.78
C HIS A 103 5.06 24.63 -12.90
N ASP A 104 5.98 25.57 -13.09
CA ASP A 104 5.84 26.98 -12.68
C ASP A 104 4.72 27.67 -13.49
N THR A 105 3.59 27.01 -13.65
CA THR A 105 2.39 27.50 -14.34
C THR A 105 1.20 27.53 -13.41
N ALA A 106 1.45 27.59 -12.09
CA ALA A 106 0.39 27.80 -11.13
C ALA A 106 -0.29 29.14 -11.48
N ARG A 107 -1.56 29.08 -11.87
CA ARG A 107 -2.32 30.25 -12.30
C ARG A 107 -2.97 30.88 -11.09
N LYS A 108 -2.92 32.21 -11.02
CA LYS A 108 -3.78 32.98 -10.13
C LYS A 108 -5.18 32.99 -10.71
N VAL A 109 -6.15 32.51 -9.95
CA VAL A 109 -7.59 32.53 -10.25
C VAL A 109 -8.33 33.12 -9.06
N GLU A 110 -9.59 33.50 -9.24
CA GLU A 110 -10.40 34.06 -8.17
C GLU A 110 -11.27 33.00 -7.50
N CYS A 111 -11.56 33.21 -6.21
CA CYS A 111 -12.54 32.40 -5.49
C CYS A 111 -13.96 32.81 -5.89
N ASP A 112 -14.80 31.89 -6.34
CA ASP A 112 -16.16 32.22 -6.81
C ASP A 112 -17.12 32.66 -5.70
N SER A 113 -16.75 32.45 -4.43
CA SER A 113 -17.57 32.87 -3.29
C SER A 113 -17.18 34.24 -2.73
N CYS A 114 -15.89 34.59 -2.75
CA CYS A 114 -15.37 35.76 -2.03
C CYS A 114 -14.39 36.61 -2.86
N SER A 115 -14.16 36.25 -4.12
CA SER A 115 -13.26 36.92 -5.07
C SER A 115 -11.79 37.03 -4.64
N ARG A 116 -11.39 36.34 -3.56
CA ARG A 116 -9.98 36.28 -3.14
C ARG A 116 -9.14 35.58 -4.22
N SER A 117 -8.03 36.19 -4.62
CA SER A 117 -7.06 35.56 -5.51
C SER A 117 -6.40 34.35 -4.84
N ILE A 118 -6.45 33.21 -5.52
CA ILE A 118 -5.91 31.93 -5.11
C ILE A 118 -5.04 31.33 -6.21
N VAL A 119 -4.07 30.50 -5.82
CA VAL A 119 -3.16 29.84 -6.76
C VAL A 119 -3.66 28.42 -7.04
N ARG A 120 -3.75 28.04 -8.31
CA ARG A 120 -4.22 26.71 -8.76
C ARG A 120 -3.34 26.15 -9.85
N GLN A 121 -3.21 24.83 -9.85
CA GLN A 121 -2.51 24.11 -10.90
C GLN A 121 -3.41 23.99 -12.15
N PRO A 122 -2.87 24.06 -13.38
CA PRO A 122 -3.69 24.04 -14.60
C PRO A 122 -4.63 22.84 -14.70
N TYR A 123 -4.19 21.65 -14.30
CA TYR A 123 -5.05 20.45 -14.33
C TYR A 123 -6.27 20.58 -13.39
N LYS A 124 -6.15 21.30 -12.26
CA LYS A 124 -7.26 21.55 -11.34
C LYS A 124 -8.29 22.53 -11.90
N LEU A 125 -7.89 23.39 -12.84
CA LEU A 125 -8.78 24.28 -13.55
C LEU A 125 -9.58 23.54 -14.65
N GLN A 126 -9.01 22.45 -15.19
CA GLN A 126 -9.71 21.61 -16.18
C GLN A 126 -10.79 20.74 -15.52
N GLU A 127 -10.55 20.26 -14.30
CA GLU A 127 -11.48 19.37 -13.57
C GLU A 127 -12.54 20.11 -12.76
N ASN A 128 -12.27 21.35 -12.35
CA ASN A 128 -13.16 22.09 -11.46
C ASN A 128 -13.51 23.43 -12.11
N GLU A 129 -14.74 23.54 -12.58
CA GLU A 129 -15.27 24.79 -13.11
C GLU A 129 -15.26 25.89 -12.04
N HIS A 130 -15.59 25.53 -10.79
CA HIS A 130 -15.61 26.48 -9.66
C HIS A 130 -14.39 26.35 -8.74
N GLN A 131 -13.88 27.48 -8.28
CA GLN A 131 -12.67 27.62 -7.49
C GLN A 131 -12.95 28.28 -6.14
N PHE A 132 -12.51 27.66 -5.04
CA PHE A 132 -12.78 28.16 -3.68
C PHE A 132 -11.52 28.26 -2.84
N CYS A 133 -11.38 29.35 -2.08
CA CYS A 133 -10.24 29.53 -1.19
C CYS A 133 -10.31 28.68 0.09
N SER A 134 -11.51 28.21 0.46
CA SER A 134 -11.73 27.39 1.65
C SER A 134 -13.03 26.57 1.56
N LYS A 135 -13.22 25.64 2.50
CA LYS A 135 -14.45 24.83 2.59
C LYS A 135 -15.67 25.68 2.92
N GLU A 136 -15.48 26.75 3.70
CA GLU A 136 -16.52 27.71 4.05
C GLU A 136 -17.01 28.45 2.80
N CYS A 137 -16.08 28.97 1.98
CA CYS A 137 -16.43 29.59 0.70
C CYS A 137 -17.13 28.63 -0.27
N TYR A 138 -16.74 27.36 -0.31
CA TYR A 138 -17.49 26.34 -1.06
C TYR A 138 -18.92 26.15 -0.52
N GLY A 139 -19.07 26.10 0.80
CA GLY A 139 -20.37 25.99 1.47
C GLY A 139 -21.28 27.18 1.22
N ASP A 140 -20.75 28.40 1.32
CA ASP A 140 -21.45 29.65 1.06
C ASP A 140 -21.93 29.75 -0.39
N TRP A 141 -21.04 29.42 -1.33
CA TRP A 141 -21.38 29.37 -2.76
C TRP A 141 -22.44 28.30 -3.03
N LYS A 142 -22.32 27.11 -2.45
CA LYS A 142 -23.31 26.02 -2.58
C LYS A 142 -24.68 26.41 -2.02
N ALA A 143 -24.73 27.11 -0.90
CA ALA A 143 -25.99 27.57 -0.30
C ALA A 143 -26.71 28.58 -1.22
N LYS A 144 -25.96 29.38 -1.97
CA LYS A 144 -26.47 30.37 -2.92
C LYS A 144 -26.82 29.77 -4.29
N ASN A 145 -26.17 28.68 -4.67
CA ASN A 145 -26.33 28.02 -5.98
C ASN A 145 -26.76 26.54 -5.84
N PRO A 146 -27.97 26.26 -5.31
CA PRO A 146 -28.42 24.88 -5.04
C PRO A 146 -28.65 24.03 -6.31
N GLY A 147 -28.81 24.65 -7.48
CA GLY A 147 -29.09 23.98 -8.76
C GLY A 147 -27.87 23.67 -9.62
N GLU A 148 -26.70 24.25 -9.33
CA GLU A 148 -25.46 24.05 -10.12
C GLU A 148 -24.56 22.94 -9.54
N LEU A 149 -25.02 22.25 -8.49
CA LEU A 149 -24.24 21.18 -7.90
C LEU A 149 -24.34 19.91 -8.78
N MET A 150 -23.20 19.52 -9.38
CA MET A 150 -23.03 18.19 -9.95
C MET A 150 -23.52 17.11 -8.96
N LEU A 151 -24.21 16.10 -9.49
CA LEU A 151 -24.77 14.94 -8.78
C LEU A 151 -23.74 14.21 -7.88
N SER A 152 -22.45 14.43 -8.12
CA SER A 152 -21.31 13.86 -7.40
C SER A 152 -21.09 14.38 -5.98
N SER A 153 -21.71 15.50 -5.59
CA SER A 153 -21.43 16.18 -4.32
C SER A 153 -22.38 15.80 -3.18
N GLN A 154 -23.36 14.94 -3.44
CA GLN A 154 -24.25 14.39 -2.42
C GLN A 154 -23.64 13.10 -1.85
N THR A 155 -23.16 13.16 -0.60
CA THR A 155 -22.65 12.01 0.13
C THR A 155 -23.61 11.62 1.26
N GLY A 156 -23.64 10.33 1.61
CA GLY A 156 -24.51 9.83 2.66
C GLY A 156 -25.99 9.73 2.27
N LYS A 157 -26.87 9.60 3.29
CA LYS A 157 -28.30 9.25 3.15
C LYS A 157 -29.12 10.19 2.27
N ALA A 158 -28.63 11.41 2.05
CA ALA A 158 -29.32 12.44 1.28
C ALA A 158 -29.06 12.34 -0.23
N SER A 159 -28.20 11.43 -0.70
CA SER A 159 -27.95 11.22 -2.12
C SER A 159 -29.02 10.31 -2.75
N PRO A 160 -29.63 10.65 -3.91
CA PRO A 160 -30.56 9.78 -4.65
C PRO A 160 -29.93 8.45 -5.07
N VAL A 161 -28.60 8.38 -5.13
CA VAL A 161 -27.82 7.17 -5.44
C VAL A 161 -27.29 6.46 -4.18
N TRP A 162 -27.74 6.85 -2.98
CA TRP A 162 -27.29 6.26 -1.72
C TRP A 162 -27.77 4.82 -1.55
N LYS A 163 -26.83 3.87 -1.71
CA LYS A 163 -27.04 2.43 -1.46
C LYS A 163 -26.47 2.01 -0.09
N GLY A 164 -26.88 2.65 1.00
CA GLY A 164 -26.63 2.14 2.35
C GLY A 164 -25.30 2.54 3.05
N GLY A 165 -24.43 3.33 2.41
CA GLY A 165 -23.12 3.73 2.95
C GLY A 165 -21.96 2.86 2.43
N TYR A 166 -20.71 3.27 2.69
CA TYR A 166 -19.52 2.54 2.22
C TYR A 166 -19.34 1.24 3.02
N VAL A 167 -19.98 0.18 2.56
CA VAL A 167 -19.52 -1.19 2.79
C VAL A 167 -18.59 -1.46 1.62
N SER A 168 -17.30 -1.70 1.87
CA SER A 168 -16.40 -2.07 0.75
C SER A 168 -17.06 -3.26 0.03
N PRO A 169 -17.40 -3.12 -1.26
CA PRO A 169 -18.12 -4.17 -2.01
C PRO A 169 -17.38 -5.51 -2.00
N GLU A 170 -16.07 -5.46 -1.73
CA GLU A 170 -15.15 -6.59 -1.73
C GLU A 170 -15.29 -7.49 -0.48
N TYR A 171 -15.78 -6.98 0.66
CA TYR A 171 -15.70 -7.72 1.94
C TYR A 171 -17.08 -8.05 2.57
N GLY A 172 -18.17 -7.50 2.03
CA GLY A 172 -19.54 -7.85 2.43
C GLY A 172 -19.97 -7.37 3.84
N PRO A 173 -21.26 -7.55 4.20
CA PRO A 173 -21.84 -6.99 5.42
C PRO A 173 -21.33 -7.62 6.73
N ASN A 174 -20.79 -8.85 6.67
CA ASN A 174 -20.40 -9.63 7.85
C ASN A 174 -18.96 -9.37 8.32
N TRP A 175 -18.19 -8.54 7.61
CA TRP A 175 -16.76 -8.32 7.88
C TRP A 175 -16.46 -7.89 9.31
N ARG A 176 -17.32 -7.06 9.93
CA ARG A 176 -17.14 -6.62 11.32
C ARG A 176 -17.19 -7.78 12.32
N ALA A 177 -18.06 -8.77 12.08
CA ALA A 177 -18.17 -9.95 12.92
C ALA A 177 -16.98 -10.89 12.71
N ILE A 178 -16.59 -11.09 11.44
CA ILE A 178 -15.42 -11.91 11.07
C ILE A 178 -14.14 -11.34 11.68
N ARG A 179 -13.88 -10.03 11.49
CA ARG A 179 -12.73 -9.33 12.06
C ARG A 179 -12.63 -9.53 13.57
N ARG A 180 -13.75 -9.36 14.29
CA ARG A 180 -13.81 -9.59 15.74
C ARG A 180 -13.48 -11.04 16.10
N GLY A 181 -14.03 -11.99 15.36
CA GLY A 181 -13.73 -13.41 15.54
C GLY A 181 -12.23 -13.73 15.37
N VAL A 182 -11.58 -13.14 14.35
CA VAL A 182 -10.15 -13.34 14.10
C VAL A 182 -9.29 -12.71 15.20
N LEU A 183 -9.59 -11.49 15.63
CA LEU A 183 -8.89 -10.83 16.74
C LEU A 183 -9.02 -11.63 18.04
N ASN A 184 -10.24 -12.09 18.36
CA ASN A 184 -10.48 -12.92 19.55
C ASN A 184 -9.69 -14.24 19.50
N ARG A 185 -9.68 -14.92 18.35
CA ARG A 185 -8.92 -16.16 18.13
C ARG A 185 -7.43 -15.93 18.33
N ASP A 186 -6.93 -14.82 17.81
CA ASP A 186 -5.52 -14.44 17.85
C ASP A 186 -5.16 -13.73 19.16
N GLU A 187 -6.02 -13.76 20.17
CA GLU A 187 -5.83 -13.15 21.50
C GLU A 187 -5.44 -11.66 21.43
N HIS A 188 -5.89 -10.94 20.40
CA HIS A 188 -5.52 -9.55 20.15
C HIS A 188 -4.00 -9.31 20.08
N VAL A 189 -3.24 -10.29 19.61
CA VAL A 189 -1.79 -10.15 19.38
C VAL A 189 -1.40 -10.44 17.94
N CYS A 190 -0.38 -9.72 17.47
CA CYS A 190 0.23 -9.98 16.18
C CYS A 190 0.79 -11.41 16.12
N GLN A 191 0.30 -12.21 15.18
CA GLN A 191 0.68 -13.61 15.04
C GLN A 191 2.10 -13.81 14.47
N SER A 192 2.82 -12.73 14.14
CA SER A 192 4.21 -12.82 13.70
C SER A 192 5.21 -12.32 14.76
N CYS A 193 4.93 -11.21 15.44
CA CYS A 193 5.87 -10.57 16.36
C CYS A 193 5.35 -10.41 17.79
N THR A 194 4.16 -10.94 18.10
CA THR A 194 3.50 -10.91 19.41
C THR A 194 3.13 -9.54 19.98
N MET A 195 3.36 -8.45 19.23
CA MET A 195 2.89 -7.10 19.60
C MET A 195 1.38 -7.13 19.89
N THR A 196 0.99 -6.57 21.03
CA THR A 196 -0.42 -6.51 21.45
C THR A 196 -1.17 -5.43 20.69
N GLU A 197 -2.50 -5.51 20.70
CA GLU A 197 -3.34 -4.44 20.14
C GLU A 197 -3.15 -3.12 20.87
N GLU A 198 -2.96 -3.14 22.19
CA GLU A 198 -2.72 -1.96 23.01
C GLU A 198 -1.42 -1.26 22.60
N GLU A 199 -0.32 -1.99 22.54
CA GLU A 199 0.99 -1.49 22.08
C GLU A 199 0.89 -0.94 20.64
N HIS A 200 0.14 -1.61 19.77
CA HIS A 200 -0.03 -1.18 18.39
C HIS A 200 -0.89 0.08 18.27
N VAL A 201 -1.90 0.27 19.13
CA VAL A 201 -2.72 1.48 19.16
C VAL A 201 -1.90 2.65 19.68
N GLU A 202 -1.07 2.45 20.71
CA GLU A 202 -0.17 3.48 21.23
C GLU A 202 0.85 3.94 20.16
N GLU A 203 1.46 3.01 19.45
CA GLU A 203 2.50 3.31 18.47
C GLU A 203 1.96 3.83 17.12
N TYR A 204 0.86 3.25 16.63
CA TYR A 204 0.36 3.51 15.26
C TYR A 204 -1.02 4.19 15.21
N GLY A 205 -1.62 4.49 16.36
CA GLY A 205 -2.93 5.16 16.44
C GLY A 205 -4.10 4.35 15.88
N ARG A 206 -3.93 3.03 15.69
CA ARG A 206 -4.95 2.15 15.08
C ARG A 206 -4.85 0.72 15.58
N SER A 207 -5.94 -0.04 15.45
CA SER A 207 -6.02 -1.47 15.79
C SER A 207 -5.22 -2.35 14.82
N LEU A 208 -4.91 -3.59 15.23
CA LEU A 208 -4.18 -4.59 14.41
C LEU A 208 -4.88 -4.87 13.07
N ASN A 209 -4.11 -5.24 12.05
CA ASN A 209 -4.63 -5.58 10.72
C ASN A 209 -5.10 -7.04 10.69
N ILE A 210 -6.17 -7.31 9.93
CA ILE A 210 -6.53 -8.68 9.54
C ILE A 210 -6.08 -8.90 8.11
N HIS A 211 -5.10 -9.79 7.95
CA HIS A 211 -4.48 -10.11 6.69
C HIS A 211 -5.12 -11.36 6.05
N HIS A 212 -5.35 -11.31 4.74
CA HIS A 212 -5.78 -12.47 3.95
C HIS A 212 -4.55 -13.24 3.47
N ILE A 213 -4.37 -14.47 3.93
CA ILE A 213 -3.25 -15.34 3.53
C ILE A 213 -3.33 -15.60 2.02
N ARG A 214 -4.48 -16.05 1.52
CA ARG A 214 -4.77 -16.07 0.08
C ARG A 214 -5.58 -14.84 -0.29
N PRO A 215 -5.17 -14.06 -1.31
CA PRO A 215 -5.90 -12.89 -1.76
C PRO A 215 -7.34 -13.20 -2.17
N VAL A 216 -8.26 -12.26 -1.95
CA VAL A 216 -9.68 -12.38 -2.32
C VAL A 216 -9.87 -12.77 -3.78
N LYS A 217 -9.06 -12.21 -4.69
CA LYS A 217 -9.06 -12.52 -6.14
C LYS A 217 -8.76 -13.99 -6.49
N SER A 218 -8.25 -14.78 -5.53
CA SER A 218 -7.93 -16.20 -5.73
C SER A 218 -9.09 -17.15 -5.38
N PHE A 219 -10.25 -16.60 -5.03
CA PHE A 219 -11.46 -17.35 -4.69
C PHE A 219 -12.57 -17.07 -5.70
N GLU A 220 -13.45 -18.04 -5.89
CA GLU A 220 -14.62 -17.92 -6.78
C GLU A 220 -15.66 -16.94 -6.23
N SER A 221 -15.69 -16.74 -4.90
CA SER A 221 -16.51 -15.73 -4.26
C SER A 221 -15.79 -15.06 -3.08
N PRO A 222 -16.03 -13.76 -2.82
CA PRO A 222 -15.41 -13.05 -1.69
C PRO A 222 -15.71 -13.67 -0.32
N GLU A 223 -16.86 -14.31 -0.15
CA GLU A 223 -17.25 -14.98 1.09
C GLU A 223 -16.32 -16.14 1.45
N GLN A 224 -15.79 -16.86 0.45
CA GLN A 224 -14.84 -17.94 0.66
C GLN A 224 -13.49 -17.43 1.17
N SER A 225 -13.11 -16.21 0.78
CA SER A 225 -11.86 -15.58 1.22
C SER A 225 -11.86 -15.24 2.72
N HIS A 226 -13.04 -15.09 3.33
CA HIS A 226 -13.23 -14.76 4.74
C HIS A 226 -13.21 -15.98 5.68
N SER A 227 -12.78 -17.15 5.20
CA SER A 227 -12.57 -18.30 6.07
C SER A 227 -11.58 -17.95 7.19
N MET A 228 -11.89 -18.35 8.42
CA MET A 228 -10.98 -18.15 9.57
C MET A 228 -9.59 -18.70 9.29
N ALA A 229 -9.48 -19.82 8.57
CA ALA A 229 -8.19 -20.40 8.18
C ALA A 229 -7.38 -19.54 7.21
N ASN A 230 -8.04 -18.64 6.47
CA ASN A 230 -7.43 -17.73 5.50
C ASN A 230 -7.11 -16.34 6.09
N LEU A 231 -7.49 -16.08 7.34
CA LEU A 231 -7.30 -14.77 7.99
C LEU A 231 -6.31 -14.88 9.15
N VAL A 232 -5.47 -13.86 9.31
CA VAL A 232 -4.48 -13.78 10.39
C VAL A 232 -4.28 -12.34 10.88
N THR A 233 -4.14 -12.16 12.20
CA THR A 233 -3.90 -10.85 12.82
C THR A 233 -2.43 -10.46 12.74
N LEU A 234 -2.13 -9.27 12.21
CA LEU A 234 -0.78 -8.72 12.07
C LEU A 234 -0.70 -7.24 12.45
N CYS A 235 0.39 -6.83 13.08
CA CYS A 235 0.72 -5.41 13.27
C CYS A 235 1.07 -4.73 11.94
N THR A 236 1.11 -3.39 11.90
CA THR A 236 1.43 -2.63 10.68
C THR A 236 2.75 -3.06 10.02
N PRO A 237 3.88 -3.18 10.75
CA PRO A 237 5.13 -3.66 10.16
C PRO A 237 5.04 -5.08 9.61
N CYS A 238 4.47 -6.01 10.38
CA CYS A 238 4.35 -7.40 9.92
C CYS A 238 3.37 -7.53 8.75
N HIS A 239 2.30 -6.75 8.73
CA HIS A 239 1.36 -6.73 7.61
C HIS A 239 2.07 -6.38 6.30
N GLY A 240 2.96 -5.37 6.31
CA GLY A 240 3.76 -5.02 5.15
C GLY A 240 4.72 -6.13 4.70
N ILE A 241 5.27 -6.90 5.65
CA ILE A 241 6.14 -8.05 5.33
C ILE A 241 5.37 -9.18 4.62
N TYR A 242 4.12 -9.44 5.01
CA TYR A 242 3.30 -10.51 4.44
C TYR A 242 2.43 -10.06 3.26
N GLU A 243 2.40 -8.77 2.94
CA GLU A 243 1.66 -8.26 1.78
C GLU A 243 2.17 -8.90 0.48
N GLY A 244 1.27 -9.52 -0.27
CA GLY A 244 1.62 -10.27 -1.49
C GLY A 244 2.14 -11.69 -1.27
N HIS A 245 2.42 -12.10 -0.02
CA HIS A 245 2.85 -13.45 0.31
C HIS A 245 1.67 -14.35 0.68
N GLN A 246 1.57 -15.50 0.02
CA GLN A 246 0.49 -16.47 0.26
C GLN A 246 0.82 -17.49 1.35
N CYS A 247 1.40 -17.04 2.46
CA CYS A 247 1.82 -17.90 3.55
C CYS A 247 1.37 -17.37 4.91
N ARG A 248 1.09 -18.31 5.83
CA ARG A 248 0.77 -17.97 7.21
C ARG A 248 2.07 -17.67 7.97
N PRO A 249 2.10 -16.61 8.81
CA PRO A 249 3.24 -16.34 9.68
C PRO A 249 3.55 -17.54 10.57
N ILE A 250 4.83 -17.85 10.74
CA ILE A 250 5.28 -18.79 11.77
C ILE A 250 5.24 -18.02 13.09
N THR A 251 4.24 -18.32 13.91
CA THR A 251 4.03 -17.69 15.21
C THR A 251 5.22 -17.93 16.13
N ALA A 252 5.70 -16.89 16.81
CA ALA A 252 6.67 -17.03 17.90
C ALA A 252 6.08 -17.84 19.09
N ARG A 253 4.75 -17.97 19.16
CA ARG A 253 4.05 -18.96 19.99
C ARG A 253 3.82 -20.22 19.15
N ILE A 254 4.58 -21.28 19.42
CA ILE A 254 4.21 -22.63 19.01
C ILE A 254 2.91 -22.94 19.77
N LEU A 255 1.74 -22.80 19.13
CA LEU A 255 0.53 -23.38 19.69
C LEU A 255 0.63 -24.91 19.54
N PRO A 256 0.36 -25.69 20.60
CA PRO A 256 0.40 -27.14 20.54
C PRO A 256 -0.55 -27.67 19.46
N ARG A 257 -0.14 -28.78 18.82
CA ARG A 257 -0.75 -29.38 17.61
C ARG A 257 -2.22 -29.82 17.74
N GLU A 258 -2.84 -29.67 18.90
CA GLU A 258 -4.14 -30.27 19.21
C GLU A 258 -5.35 -29.35 18.90
N ALA A 259 -5.13 -28.18 18.30
CA ALA A 259 -6.18 -27.19 18.03
C ALA A 259 -6.47 -26.92 16.54
N TRP A 260 -6.26 -27.90 15.66
CA TRP A 260 -6.57 -27.82 14.22
C TRP A 260 -7.56 -28.90 13.79
#